data_AF-A0A8T5LX02-F1
#
_entry.id   AF-A0A8T5LX02-F1
#
_cell.length_a   1.000
_cell.length_b   1.000
_cell.length_c   1.000
_cell.angle_alpha   90.00
_cell.angle_beta   90.00
_cell.angle_gamma   90.00
#
_symmetry.space_group_name_H-M   'P 1'
#
loop_
_entity.id
_entity.type
_entity.pdbx_description
1 polymer ?
#
loop_
_entity_poly.entity_id
_entity_poly.type
_entity_poly.pdbx_seq_one_letter_code
_entity_poly.pdbx_strand_id
1 'polypeptide(L)' 'MVQCHDLKENDVLVCSRCKTEFKVLKQCKEATSEEEDCSCHTDSETCIFRCCGQELEKK' A
#
# COMPACT_ATOMS: atom_id res chain seq x y z
N MET A 1 -0.83 -5.57 7.99
CA MET A 1 -1.17 -5.45 6.55
C MET A 1 -0.68 -4.08 6.12
N VAL A 2 0.03 -3.97 5.00
CA VAL A 2 0.44 -2.65 4.49
C VAL A 2 -0.76 -2.04 3.76
N GLN A 3 -1.40 -1.06 4.38
CA GLN A 3 -2.50 -0.31 3.78
C GLN A 3 -1.99 0.96 3.09
N CYS A 4 -2.75 1.49 2.13
CA CYS A 4 -2.37 2.70 1.41
C CYS A 4 -2.25 3.94 2.32
N HIS A 5 -3.00 3.99 3.42
CA HIS A 5 -2.97 5.10 4.40
C HIS A 5 -1.70 5.09 5.27
N ASP A 6 -1.08 3.92 5.47
CA ASP A 6 0.19 3.77 6.21
C ASP A 6 1.44 4.06 5.36
N LEU A 7 1.26 4.26 4.06
CA LEU A 7 2.36 4.49 3.12
C LEU A 7 2.64 5.97 2.93
N LYS A 8 3.90 6.34 3.18
CA LYS A 8 4.44 7.67 2.93
C LYS A 8 5.28 7.67 1.66
N GLU A 9 5.41 8.83 1.05
CA GLU A 9 6.33 8.99 -0.06
C GLU A 9 7.74 8.57 0.37
N ASN A 10 8.43 7.85 -0.51
CA ASN A 10 9.75 7.23 -0.31
C ASN A 10 9.79 5.99 0.60
N ASP A 11 8.67 5.53 1.16
CA ASP A 11 8.63 4.20 1.80
C ASP A 11 9.02 3.10 0.81
N VAL A 12 9.63 2.03 1.31
CA VAL A 12 10.04 0.89 0.51
C VAL A 12 9.28 -0.34 0.95
N LEU A 13 8.67 -1.01 -0.02
CA LEU A 13 8.01 -2.29 0.12
C LEU A 13 8.86 -3.39 -0.49
N VAL A 14 8.96 -4.54 0.17
CA VAL A 14 9.75 -5.67 -0.29
C VAL A 14 8.85 -6.88 -0.53
N CYS A 15 9.07 -7.55 -1.66
CA CYS A 15 8.48 -8.87 -1.89
C CYS A 15 9.38 -9.94 -1.25
N SER A 16 8.86 -10.65 -0.26
CA SER A 16 9.62 -11.71 0.41
C SER A 16 10.03 -12.88 -0.50
N ARG A 17 9.34 -13.08 -1.64
CA ARG A 17 9.61 -14.17 -2.59
C ARG A 17 10.69 -13.86 -3.61
N CYS A 18 10.55 -12.77 -4.36
CA CYS A 18 11.50 -12.39 -5.41
C CYS A 18 12.56 -11.37 -4.96
N LYS A 19 12.44 -10.86 -3.73
CA LYS A 19 13.33 -9.84 -3.13
C LYS A 19 13.33 -8.49 -3.87
N THR A 20 12.39 -8.26 -4.77
CA THR A 20 12.20 -6.95 -5.41
C THR A 20 11.74 -5.91 -4.39
N GLU A 21 12.35 -4.73 -4.48
CA GLU A 21 12.01 -3.55 -3.70
C GLU A 21 11.17 -2.58 -4.53
N PHE A 22 10.08 -2.08 -3.95
CA PHE A 22 9.14 -1.15 -4.56
C PHE A 22 9.15 0.14 -3.74
N LYS A 23 9.50 1.26 -4.37
CA LYS A 23 9.49 2.57 -3.71
C LYS A 23 8.15 3.26 -3.94
N VAL A 24 7.56 3.78 -2.86
CA VAL A 24 6.38 4.64 -2.95
C VAL A 24 6.80 5.97 -3.55
N LEU A 25 6.34 6.25 -4.78
CA LEU A 25 6.66 7.50 -5.48
C LEU A 25 5.70 8.64 -5.12
N LYS A 26 4.47 8.31 -4.74
CA LYS A 26 3.42 9.25 -4.34
C LYS A 26 2.53 8.58 -3.30
N GLN A 27 2.33 9.25 -2.17
CA GLN A 27 1.37 8.81 -1.15
C GLN A 27 -0.08 9.14 -1.56
N CYS A 28 -1.04 8.42 -0.98
CA CYS A 28 -2.45 8.75 -1.15
C CYS A 28 -2.72 10.16 -0.58
N LYS A 29 -3.46 10.99 -1.33
CA LYS A 29 -3.82 12.35 -0.88
C LYS A 29 -4.84 12.33 0.26
N GLU A 30 -5.64 11.27 0.31
CA GLU A 30 -6.68 11.02 1.31
C GLU A 30 -6.17 10.13 2.44
N ALA A 31 -4.85 9.87 2.55
CA ALA A 31 -4.27 9.04 3.63
C ALA A 31 -4.55 9.57 5.04
N THR A 32 -4.88 10.85 5.17
CA THR A 32 -5.26 11.49 6.44
C THR A 32 -6.78 11.53 6.66
N SER A 33 -7.57 11.16 5.66
CA SER A 33 -9.02 11.02 5.76
C SER A 33 -9.36 9.67 6.40
N GLU A 34 -10.50 9.60 7.07
CA GLU A 34 -11.02 8.36 7.61
C GLU A 34 -11.18 7.34 6.45
N GLU A 35 -10.87 6.06 6.69
CA GLU A 35 -10.82 5.01 5.66
C GLU A 35 -12.12 4.90 4.84
N GLU A 36 -13.25 5.30 5.44
CA GLU A 36 -14.59 5.28 4.84
C GLU A 36 -14.84 6.39 3.80
N ASP A 37 -14.01 7.44 3.75
CA ASP A 37 -14.16 8.58 2.82
C ASP A 37 -13.17 8.51 1.65
N CYS A 38 -12.29 7.50 1.61
CA CYS A 38 -11.29 7.39 0.57
C CYS A 38 -11.91 6.92 -0.74
N SER A 39 -11.82 7.76 -1.78
CA SER A 39 -12.32 7.48 -3.14
C SER A 39 -11.69 6.24 -3.81
N CYS A 40 -10.65 5.65 -3.20
CA CYS A 40 -10.01 4.42 -3.67
C CYS A 40 -10.80 3.14 -3.33
N HIS A 41 -11.81 3.23 -2.45
CA HIS A 41 -12.59 2.10 -1.97
C HIS A 41 -14.04 2.18 -2.46
N THR A 42 -14.30 1.79 -3.71
CA THR A 42 -15.67 1.71 -4.25
C THR A 42 -16.41 0.45 -3.82
N ASP A 43 -15.67 -0.56 -3.37
CA ASP A 43 -16.14 -1.85 -2.86
C ASP A 43 -15.31 -2.13 -1.61
N SER A 44 -15.84 -2.83 -0.61
CA SER A 44 -15.25 -3.05 0.72
C SER A 44 -13.95 -3.90 0.75
N GLU A 45 -13.13 -3.81 -0.29
CA GLU A 45 -11.86 -4.49 -0.42
C GLU A 45 -10.73 -3.58 0.07
N THR A 46 -10.01 -4.04 1.08
CA THR A 46 -8.82 -3.37 1.62
C THR A 46 -7.77 -3.20 0.52
N CYS A 47 -7.14 -2.03 0.42
CA CYS A 47 -6.10 -1.74 -0.58
C CYS A 47 -4.82 -2.52 -0.22
N ILE A 48 -4.64 -3.70 -0.80
CA ILE A 48 -3.50 -4.58 -0.52
C ILE A 48 -2.52 -4.57 -1.70
N PHE A 49 -1.25 -4.25 -1.43
CA PHE A 49 -0.19 -4.34 -2.42
C PHE A 49 0.37 -5.76 -2.50
N ARG A 50 0.32 -6.39 -3.68
CA ARG A 50 0.76 -7.77 -3.89
C ARG A 50 1.85 -7.91 -4.95
N CYS A 51 2.81 -8.79 -4.70
CA CYS A 51 3.80 -9.23 -5.68
C CYS A 51 4.03 -10.74 -5.54
N CYS A 52 4.13 -11.46 -6.66
CA CYS A 52 4.29 -12.91 -6.71
C CYS A 52 3.20 -13.72 -5.95
N GLY A 53 1.99 -13.16 -5.86
CA GLY A 53 0.85 -13.76 -5.16
C GLY A 53 0.87 -13.59 -3.63
N GLN A 54 1.82 -12.81 -3.08
CA GLN A 54 1.91 -12.51 -1.65
C GLN A 54 1.80 -11.01 -1.42
N GLU A 55 1.39 -10.63 -0.21
CA GLU A 55 1.39 -9.23 0.23
C GLU A 55 2.83 -8.72 0.34
N LEU A 56 3.01 -7.47 -0.05
CA LEU A 56 4.28 -6.78 0.13
C LEU A 56 4.45 -6.35 1.60
N GLU A 57 5.69 -6.39 2.08
CA GLU A 57 6.03 -6.02 3.45
C GLU A 57 6.76 -4.68 3.45
N LYS A 58 6.51 -3.83 4.44
CA LYS A 58 7.28 -2.58 4.61
C LYS A 58 8.67 -2.93 5.11
N LYS A 59 9.69 -2.40 4.43
CA LYS A 59 11.10 -2.59 4.79
C LYS A 59 11.49 -1.74 6.00
#